data_AF-W7D716-F1
#
_entry.id   AF-W7D716-F1
#
_cell.length_a   1.000
_cell.length_b   1.000
_cell.length_c   1.000
_cell.angle_alpha   90.00
_cell.angle_beta   90.00
_cell.angle_gamma   90.00
#
_symmetry.space_group_name_H-M   'P 1'
#
loop_
_entity.id
_entity.type
_entity.pdbx_description
1 polymer ?
#
loop_
_entity_poly.entity_id
_entity_poly.type
_entity_poly.pdbx_seq_one_letter_code
_entity_poly.pdbx_strand_id
1 'polypeptide(L)'
;MLNNEQFVAKTMVDGEEYTYFDIAAYCEAQLRDVTTLPYSIRVLLESVLRQHDGLIITEEHVQTLAQWQPTDQSGEVPFKPARVILQDFTGVPAVVDLAAMRDALKQLGGNPEAINPEVPVDLVIDHSVQVDTYGTHEALQRNMVMEFKRNQERYEFLKWARMPLIIIKQCHQQRVLYIKLT
;
A
#
# COMPACT_ATOMS: atom_id res chain seq x y z
N MET A 1 17.51 18.68 16.72
CA MET A 1 17.08 18.13 15.43
C MET A 1 17.27 16.64 15.54
N LEU A 2 16.18 15.90 15.44
CA LEU A 2 16.19 14.45 15.36
C LEU A 2 17.14 13.99 14.23
N ASN A 3 18.16 13.21 14.57
CA ASN A 3 18.98 12.53 13.58
C ASN A 3 18.50 11.08 13.46
N ASN A 4 17.77 10.77 12.39
CA ASN A 4 17.19 9.44 12.17
C ASN A 4 18.24 8.33 12.19
N GLU A 5 19.48 8.61 11.78
CA GLU A 5 20.58 7.64 11.77
C GLU A 5 20.95 7.13 13.17
N GLN A 6 20.62 7.89 14.22
CA GLN A 6 20.88 7.50 15.61
C GLN A 6 20.06 6.27 16.04
N PHE A 7 18.90 6.06 15.42
CA PHE A 7 17.99 4.96 15.77
C PHE A 7 18.04 3.82 14.74
N VAL A 8 19.07 3.78 13.90
CA VAL A 8 19.26 2.70 12.94
C VAL A 8 19.96 1.54 13.63
N ALA A 9 19.29 0.38 13.65
CA ALA A 9 19.80 -0.86 14.22
C ALA A 9 19.91 -1.95 13.14
N LYS A 10 20.70 -2.98 13.45
CA LYS A 10 20.94 -4.12 12.56
C LYS A 10 20.47 -5.42 13.20
N THR A 11 19.96 -6.34 12.39
CA THR A 11 19.54 -7.67 12.81
C THR A 11 19.91 -8.72 11.76
N MET A 12 20.11 -9.95 12.19
CA MET A 12 20.45 -11.07 11.30
C MET A 12 19.24 -11.99 11.17
N VAL A 13 18.78 -12.26 9.95
CA VAL A 13 17.69 -13.20 9.67
C VAL A 13 18.17 -14.15 8.57
N ASP A 14 18.17 -15.45 8.86
CA ASP A 14 18.60 -16.51 7.93
C ASP A 14 19.99 -16.29 7.29
N GLY A 15 20.90 -15.64 8.03
CA GLY A 15 22.26 -15.35 7.57
C GLY A 15 22.41 -14.06 6.76
N GLU A 16 21.32 -13.34 6.52
CA GLU A 16 21.30 -12.03 5.85
C GLU A 16 21.19 -10.91 6.89
N GLU A 17 21.94 -9.81 6.67
CA GLU A 17 21.93 -8.62 7.53
C GLU A 17 20.82 -7.66 7.07
N TYR A 18 19.93 -7.30 7.99
CA TYR A 18 18.86 -6.33 7.78
C TYR A 18 19.06 -5.12 8.67
N THR A 19 18.71 -3.96 8.14
CA THR A 19 18.71 -2.69 8.87
C THR A 19 17.27 -2.27 9.14
N TYR A 20 16.99 -1.78 10.35
CA TYR A 20 15.66 -1.31 10.75
C TYR A 20 15.75 -0.08 11.66
N PHE A 21 14.65 0.66 11.77
CA PHE A 21 14.54 1.79 12.69
C PHE A 21 14.03 1.31 14.05
N ASP A 22 14.87 1.45 15.08
CA ASP A 22 14.58 1.00 16.43
C ASP A 22 13.69 2.00 17.18
N ILE A 23 12.38 1.77 17.09
CA ILE A 23 11.37 2.55 17.81
C ILE A 23 11.46 2.37 19.33
N ALA A 24 12.04 1.27 19.83
CA ALA A 24 12.20 1.06 21.27
C ALA A 24 13.30 1.99 21.80
N ALA A 25 14.45 2.04 21.12
CA ALA A 25 15.52 2.98 21.42
C ALA A 25 15.04 4.45 21.32
N TYR A 26 14.20 4.75 20.33
CA TYR A 26 13.59 6.09 20.21
C TYR A 26 12.69 6.41 21.41
N CYS A 27 11.77 5.51 21.78
CA CYS A 27 10.90 5.72 22.94
C CYS A 27 11.69 5.84 24.25
N GLU A 28 12.74 5.03 24.44
CA GLU A 28 13.59 5.08 25.64
C GLU A 28 14.30 6.44 25.76
N ALA A 29 14.81 6.99 24.65
CA ALA A 29 15.38 8.34 24.63
C ALA A 29 14.37 9.44 25.00
N GLN A 30 13.07 9.18 24.81
CA GLN A 30 11.96 10.04 25.23
C GLN A 30 11.42 9.70 26.63
N LEU A 31 12.10 8.85 27.39
CA LEU A 31 11.68 8.36 28.71
C LEU A 31 10.29 7.69 28.67
N ARG A 32 10.02 6.95 27.60
CA ARG A 32 8.77 6.22 27.37
C ARG A 32 9.05 4.75 27.10
N ASP A 33 8.09 3.92 27.48
CA ASP A 33 8.13 2.49 27.17
C ASP A 33 7.28 2.21 25.92
N VAL A 34 7.93 1.73 24.85
CA VAL A 34 7.28 1.35 23.60
C VAL A 34 6.21 0.28 23.79
N THR A 35 6.31 -0.55 24.85
CA THR A 35 5.35 -1.62 25.12
C THR A 35 3.98 -1.08 25.55
N THR A 36 3.91 0.17 26.00
CA THR A 36 2.65 0.84 26.36
C THR A 36 1.82 1.26 25.14
N LEU A 37 2.46 1.38 23.96
CA LEU A 37 1.77 1.74 22.73
C LEU A 37 1.03 0.53 22.13
N PRO A 38 -0.21 0.70 21.60
CA PRO A 38 -0.86 -0.31 20.79
C PRO A 38 -0.02 -0.68 19.58
N TYR A 39 -0.10 -1.94 19.15
CA TYR A 39 0.73 -2.42 18.03
C TYR A 39 0.50 -1.63 16.73
N SER A 40 -0.73 -1.18 16.46
CA SER A 40 -1.06 -0.31 15.34
C SER A 40 -0.30 1.03 15.38
N ILE A 41 -0.16 1.64 16.56
CA ILE A 41 0.59 2.89 16.76
C ILE A 41 2.09 2.65 16.57
N ARG A 42 2.62 1.50 16.98
CA ARG A 42 4.03 1.14 16.74
C ARG A 42 4.37 1.09 15.25
N VAL A 43 3.47 0.56 14.42
CA VAL A 43 3.63 0.54 12.95
C VAL A 43 3.66 1.95 12.37
N LEU A 44 2.76 2.83 12.83
CA LEU A 44 2.76 4.23 12.40
C LEU A 44 4.04 4.94 12.85
N LEU A 45 4.46 4.73 14.10
CA LEU A 45 5.65 5.34 14.67
C LEU A 45 6.91 4.95 13.89
N GLU A 46 7.06 3.67 13.55
CA GLU A 46 8.17 3.21 12.69
C GLU A 46 8.15 3.92 11.34
N SER A 47 6.98 3.99 10.70
CA SER A 47 6.86 4.60 9.36
C SER A 47 7.26 6.08 9.38
N VAL A 48 6.77 6.82 10.37
CA VAL A 48 7.04 8.25 10.52
C VAL A 48 8.50 8.48 10.92
N LEU A 49 9.07 7.67 11.82
CA LEU A 49 10.48 7.75 12.21
C LEU A 49 11.41 7.49 11.02
N ARG A 50 11.14 6.44 10.23
CA ARG A 50 11.94 6.09 9.04
C ARG A 50 11.84 7.14 7.93
N GLN A 51 10.69 7.77 7.77
CA GLN A 51 10.40 8.70 6.67
C GLN A 51 10.50 10.18 7.07
N HIS A 52 10.98 10.47 8.29
CA HIS A 52 11.16 11.83 8.77
C HIS A 52 12.12 12.60 7.85
N ASP A 53 11.60 13.64 7.21
CA ASP A 53 12.29 14.46 6.20
C ASP A 53 12.38 15.94 6.61
N GLY A 54 11.78 16.31 7.75
CA GLY A 54 11.73 17.68 8.27
C GLY A 54 10.82 18.62 7.48
N LEU A 55 10.14 18.15 6.43
CA LEU A 55 9.27 18.95 5.55
C LEU A 55 7.83 18.49 5.65
N ILE A 56 7.55 17.24 5.23
CA ILE A 56 6.22 16.63 5.30
C ILE A 56 6.08 15.94 6.65
N ILE A 57 7.13 15.22 7.06
CA ILE A 57 7.17 14.48 8.30
C ILE A 57 8.15 15.19 9.23
N THR A 58 7.61 15.93 10.19
CA THR A 58 8.35 16.73 11.16
C THR A 58 8.67 15.92 12.42
N GLU A 59 9.63 16.40 13.21
CA GLU A 59 10.00 15.82 14.50
C GLU A 59 8.81 15.81 15.48
N GLU A 60 7.93 16.82 15.39
CA GLU A 60 6.69 16.90 16.16
C GLU A 60 5.79 15.69 15.91
N HIS A 61 5.57 15.29 14.65
CA HIS A 61 4.75 14.12 14.33
C HIS A 61 5.29 12.82 14.95
N VAL A 62 6.61 12.65 14.97
CA VAL A 62 7.25 11.47 15.60
C VAL A 62 7.03 11.50 17.12
N GLN A 63 7.17 12.67 17.73
CA GLN A 63 6.92 12.86 19.17
C GLN A 63 5.45 12.64 19.54
N THR A 64 4.50 13.16 18.76
CA THR A 64 3.06 12.96 18.95
C THR A 64 2.71 11.47 19.00
N LEU A 65 3.25 10.65 18.08
CA LEU A 65 3.00 9.21 18.07
C LEU A 65 3.67 8.48 19.25
N ALA A 66 4.90 8.85 19.61
CA ALA A 66 5.58 8.25 20.76
C ALA A 66 4.91 8.60 22.09
N GLN A 67 4.23 9.75 22.14
CA GLN A 67 3.52 10.21 23.33
C GLN A 67 2.04 9.81 23.36
N TRP A 68 1.53 9.18 22.30
CA TRP A 68 0.12 8.83 22.12
C TRP A 68 -0.52 8.21 23.36
N GLN A 69 -1.76 8.61 23.66
CA GLN A 69 -2.56 8.08 24.76
C GLN A 69 -4.01 7.82 24.29
N PRO A 70 -4.70 6.80 24.82
CA PRO A 70 -6.09 6.51 24.44
C PRO A 70 -7.06 7.67 24.70
N THR A 71 -6.77 8.47 25.73
CA THR A 71 -7.58 9.60 26.19
C THR A 71 -7.32 10.90 25.44
N ASP A 72 -6.24 10.96 24.67
CA ASP A 72 -5.87 12.13 23.87
C ASP A 72 -5.59 11.70 22.44
N GLN A 73 -6.63 11.76 21.61
CA GLN A 73 -6.59 11.42 20.20
C GLN A 73 -6.47 12.68 19.33
N SER A 74 -6.00 13.78 19.92
CA SER A 74 -5.74 15.00 19.17
C SER A 74 -4.46 14.88 18.34
N GLY A 75 -4.43 15.60 17.22
CA GLY A 75 -3.30 15.63 16.29
C GLY A 75 -3.55 14.88 14.98
N GLU A 76 -2.97 15.41 13.92
CA GLU A 76 -2.93 14.78 12.60
C GLU A 76 -1.50 14.32 12.35
N VAL A 77 -1.34 13.10 11.83
CA VAL A 77 -0.02 12.54 11.53
C VAL A 77 0.00 12.07 10.08
N PRO A 78 0.95 12.54 9.26
CA PRO A 78 1.12 12.06 7.90
C PRO A 78 1.52 10.59 7.89
N PHE A 79 0.98 9.83 6.95
CA PHE A 79 1.31 8.42 6.77
C PHE A 79 1.61 8.12 5.30
N LYS A 80 2.85 7.73 5.00
CA LYS A 80 3.27 7.28 3.66
C LYS A 80 3.37 5.75 3.66
N PRO A 81 2.35 5.02 3.16
CA PRO A 81 2.34 3.56 3.19
C PRO A 81 3.45 2.98 2.32
N ALA A 82 3.89 1.75 2.63
CA ALA A 82 4.95 1.08 1.87
C ALA A 82 4.52 0.62 0.47
N ARG A 83 3.21 0.43 0.23
CA ARG A 83 2.63 0.05 -1.06
C ARG A 83 1.13 0.36 -1.09
N VAL A 84 0.57 0.40 -2.29
CA VAL A 84 -0.87 0.58 -2.53
C VAL A 84 -1.44 -0.68 -3.20
N ILE A 85 -2.65 -1.08 -2.81
CA ILE A 85 -3.42 -2.12 -3.50
C ILE A 85 -4.70 -1.50 -4.05
N LEU A 86 -4.97 -1.76 -5.33
CA LEU A 86 -6.16 -1.28 -6.04
C LEU A 86 -6.98 -2.49 -6.49
N GLN A 87 -8.29 -2.36 -6.50
CA GLN A 87 -9.20 -3.30 -7.16
C GLN A 87 -9.60 -2.74 -8.53
N ASP A 88 -10.17 -3.55 -9.41
CA ASP A 88 -10.38 -3.22 -10.82
C ASP A 88 -11.29 -2.00 -11.07
N PHE A 89 -12.34 -1.77 -10.29
CA PHE A 89 -13.23 -0.62 -10.43
C PHE A 89 -12.60 0.72 -10.03
N THR A 90 -11.72 0.76 -9.03
CA THR A 90 -11.00 1.98 -8.64
C THR A 90 -9.64 2.09 -9.32
N GLY A 91 -9.07 0.97 -9.75
CA GLY A 91 -7.80 0.90 -10.44
C GLY A 91 -7.88 1.45 -11.86
N VAL A 92 -8.96 1.17 -12.59
CA VAL A 92 -9.17 1.74 -13.94
C VAL A 92 -9.19 3.28 -13.93
N PRO A 93 -10.04 3.98 -13.13
CA PRO A 93 -10.02 5.44 -13.11
C PRO A 93 -8.67 5.98 -12.61
N ALA A 94 -8.01 5.34 -11.64
CA ALA A 94 -6.67 5.77 -11.21
C ALA A 94 -5.62 5.69 -12.34
N VAL A 95 -5.67 4.65 -13.19
CA VAL A 95 -4.81 4.54 -14.37
C VAL A 95 -5.15 5.59 -15.42
N VAL A 96 -6.44 5.87 -15.63
CA VAL A 96 -6.90 6.94 -16.52
C VAL A 96 -6.38 8.29 -16.04
N ASP A 97 -6.44 8.58 -14.74
CA ASP A 97 -5.92 9.82 -14.16
C ASP A 97 -4.40 9.94 -14.36
N LEU A 98 -3.65 8.85 -14.15
CA LEU A 98 -2.20 8.82 -14.44
C LEU A 98 -1.91 9.11 -15.91
N ALA A 99 -2.68 8.54 -16.84
CA ALA A 99 -2.55 8.82 -18.26
C ALA A 99 -2.88 10.27 -18.60
N ALA A 100 -3.95 10.82 -18.03
CA ALA A 100 -4.35 12.22 -18.22
C ALA A 100 -3.30 13.19 -17.68
N MET A 101 -2.70 12.91 -16.51
CA MET A 101 -1.61 13.70 -15.95
C MET A 101 -0.36 13.67 -16.83
N ARG A 102 -0.03 12.50 -17.41
CA ARG A 102 1.09 12.37 -18.38
C ARG A 102 0.86 13.23 -19.62
N ASP A 103 -0.35 13.19 -20.17
CA ASP A 103 -0.72 14.00 -21.34
C ASP A 103 -0.69 15.50 -21.03
N ALA A 104 -1.22 15.91 -19.89
CA ALA A 104 -1.19 17.30 -19.45
C ALA A 104 0.25 17.81 -19.25
N LEU A 105 1.11 17.02 -18.62
CA LEU A 105 2.52 17.39 -18.42
C LEU A 105 3.27 17.50 -19.75
N LYS A 106 2.98 16.61 -20.70
CA LYS A 106 3.52 16.68 -22.07
C LYS A 106 3.12 17.98 -22.78
N GLN A 107 1.86 18.39 -22.67
CA GLN A 107 1.36 19.62 -23.29
C GLN A 107 2.03 20.86 -22.71
N LEU A 108 2.42 20.83 -21.43
CA LEU A 108 3.18 21.88 -20.77
C LEU A 108 4.70 21.84 -21.08
N GLY A 109 5.14 20.90 -21.92
CA GLY A 109 6.56 20.72 -22.28
C GLY A 109 7.40 19.99 -21.24
N GLY A 110 6.78 19.37 -20.23
CA GLY A 110 7.44 18.54 -19.23
C GLY A 110 7.67 17.10 -19.70
N ASN A 111 8.43 16.33 -18.92
CA ASN A 111 8.66 14.90 -19.17
C ASN A 111 7.52 14.04 -18.58
N PRO A 112 6.69 13.36 -19.39
CA PRO A 112 5.59 12.53 -18.89
C PRO A 112 6.04 11.38 -17.99
N GLU A 113 7.27 10.88 -18.16
CA GLU A 113 7.82 9.81 -17.33
C GLU A 113 8.11 10.25 -15.89
N ALA A 114 7.97 11.54 -15.57
CA ALA A 114 7.95 11.99 -14.18
C ALA A 114 6.67 11.59 -13.44
N ILE A 115 5.58 11.30 -14.16
CA ILE A 115 4.31 10.84 -13.58
C ILE A 115 4.35 9.31 -13.48
N ASN A 116 4.81 8.84 -12.33
CA ASN A 116 4.86 7.44 -11.94
C ASN A 116 4.51 7.29 -10.46
N PRO A 117 3.90 6.17 -10.04
CA PRO A 117 3.69 5.91 -8.62
C PRO A 117 5.02 5.85 -7.85
N GLU A 118 5.09 6.57 -6.73
CA GLU A 118 6.29 6.60 -5.86
C GLU A 118 6.49 5.28 -5.11
N VAL A 119 5.40 4.61 -4.75
CA VAL A 119 5.40 3.34 -4.04
C VAL A 119 4.84 2.24 -4.93
N PRO A 120 5.22 0.96 -4.72
CA PRO A 120 4.68 -0.15 -5.47
C PRO A 120 3.14 -0.19 -5.41
N VAL A 121 2.52 -0.36 -6.57
CA VAL A 121 1.07 -0.51 -6.70
C VAL A 121 0.74 -1.88 -7.26
N ASP A 122 -0.09 -2.62 -6.54
CA ASP A 122 -0.66 -3.89 -6.97
C ASP A 122 -2.13 -3.66 -7.38
N LEU A 123 -2.48 -3.87 -8.65
CA LEU A 123 -3.88 -3.88 -9.10
C LEU A 123 -4.40 -5.31 -9.19
N VAL A 124 -5.51 -5.57 -8.50
CA VAL A 124 -6.17 -6.86 -8.39
C VAL A 124 -7.49 -6.82 -9.16
N ILE A 125 -7.70 -7.81 -10.02
CA ILE A 125 -8.96 -8.00 -10.75
C ILE A 125 -9.74 -9.11 -10.05
N ASP A 126 -10.82 -8.72 -9.38
CA ASP A 126 -11.65 -9.64 -8.59
C ASP A 126 -13.14 -9.25 -8.55
N HIS A 127 -13.52 -8.02 -8.90
CA HIS A 127 -14.93 -7.58 -8.88
C HIS A 127 -15.64 -7.70 -10.23
N SER A 128 -15.03 -8.37 -11.22
CA SER A 128 -15.54 -8.50 -12.59
C SER A 128 -16.40 -9.74 -12.84
N VAL A 129 -16.20 -10.83 -12.07
CA VAL A 129 -16.96 -12.08 -12.22
C VAL A 129 -18.38 -11.89 -11.71
N GLN A 130 -19.36 -12.29 -12.52
CA GLN A 130 -20.77 -12.37 -12.13
C GLN A 130 -21.22 -13.82 -12.12
N VAL A 131 -22.20 -14.15 -11.27
CA VAL A 131 -22.78 -15.50 -11.19
C VAL A 131 -23.94 -15.59 -12.18
N ASP A 132 -23.63 -15.90 -13.45
CA ASP A 132 -24.65 -16.15 -14.49
C ASP A 132 -25.18 -17.58 -14.44
N THR A 133 -24.30 -18.54 -14.16
CA THR A 133 -24.61 -19.96 -13.97
C THR A 133 -24.15 -20.40 -12.58
N TYR A 134 -24.94 -21.22 -11.89
CA TYR A 134 -24.62 -21.79 -10.58
C TYR A 134 -25.04 -23.26 -10.49
N GLY A 135 -24.54 -23.98 -9.48
CA GLY A 135 -24.98 -25.35 -9.16
C GLY A 135 -24.60 -26.45 -10.16
N THR A 136 -23.69 -26.18 -11.10
CA THR A 136 -23.21 -27.16 -12.08
C THR A 136 -21.69 -27.19 -12.13
N HIS A 137 -21.10 -28.31 -12.55
CA HIS A 137 -19.64 -28.46 -12.68
C HIS A 137 -19.02 -27.45 -13.68
N GLU A 138 -19.82 -26.97 -14.64
CA GLU A 138 -19.39 -26.03 -15.68
C GLU A 138 -19.60 -24.56 -15.29
N ALA A 139 -20.20 -24.27 -14.13
CA ALA A 139 -20.57 -22.93 -13.71
C ALA A 139 -19.38 -21.96 -13.69
N LEU A 140 -18.23 -22.38 -13.17
CA LEU A 140 -17.01 -21.55 -13.12
C LEU A 140 -16.55 -21.16 -14.53
N GLN A 141 -16.39 -22.12 -15.43
CA GLN A 141 -15.94 -21.86 -16.80
C GLN A 141 -16.92 -20.95 -17.54
N ARG A 142 -18.24 -21.18 -17.42
CA ARG A 142 -19.25 -20.33 -18.06
C ARG A 142 -19.20 -18.89 -17.55
N ASN A 143 -19.11 -18.70 -16.24
CA ASN A 143 -19.03 -17.38 -15.63
C ASN A 143 -17.74 -16.64 -16.04
N MET A 144 -16.60 -17.34 -16.11
CA MET A 144 -15.34 -16.76 -16.60
C MET A 144 -15.43 -16.34 -18.07
N VAL A 145 -16.03 -17.16 -18.95
CA VAL A 145 -16.21 -16.79 -20.37
C VAL A 145 -17.08 -15.54 -20.50
N MET A 146 -18.17 -15.47 -19.72
CA MET A 146 -19.06 -14.31 -19.71
C MET A 146 -18.38 -13.05 -19.16
N GLU A 147 -17.59 -13.18 -18.11
CA GLU A 147 -16.76 -12.11 -17.56
C GLU A 147 -15.82 -11.52 -18.62
N PHE A 148 -15.03 -12.37 -19.30
CA PHE A 148 -14.10 -11.92 -20.35
C PHE A 148 -14.83 -11.21 -21.49
N LYS A 149 -15.98 -11.75 -21.92
CA LYS A 149 -16.78 -11.14 -22.98
C LYS A 149 -17.32 -9.76 -22.59
N ARG A 150 -17.75 -9.56 -21.34
CA ARG A 150 -18.30 -8.28 -20.85
C ARG A 150 -17.22 -7.23 -20.59
N ASN A 151 -16.02 -7.66 -20.20
CA ASN A 151 -14.98 -6.77 -19.69
C ASN A 151 -13.75 -6.67 -20.60
N GLN A 152 -13.88 -7.09 -21.87
CA GLN A 152 -12.75 -7.16 -22.80
C GLN A 152 -11.98 -5.83 -22.90
N GLU A 153 -12.67 -4.71 -23.16
CA GLU A 153 -12.03 -3.39 -23.27
C GLU A 153 -11.28 -2.99 -22.00
N ARG A 154 -11.88 -3.28 -20.84
CA ARG A 154 -11.28 -3.01 -19.53
C ARG A 154 -10.00 -3.81 -19.34
N TYR A 155 -9.98 -5.08 -19.72
CA TYR A 155 -8.78 -5.91 -19.60
C TYR A 155 -7.70 -5.53 -20.60
N GLU A 156 -8.07 -5.14 -21.82
CA GLU A 156 -7.13 -4.60 -22.81
C GLU A 156 -6.48 -3.30 -22.29
N PHE A 157 -7.27 -2.39 -21.72
CA PHE A 157 -6.77 -1.16 -21.10
C PHE A 157 -5.83 -1.43 -19.92
N LEU A 158 -6.24 -2.32 -19.00
CA LEU A 158 -5.39 -2.70 -17.87
C LEU A 158 -4.11 -3.41 -18.35
N LYS A 159 -4.18 -4.23 -19.39
CA LYS A 159 -3.00 -4.88 -19.98
C LYS A 159 -2.05 -3.85 -20.62
N TRP A 160 -2.55 -2.78 -21.23
CA TRP A 160 -1.73 -1.68 -21.73
C TRP A 160 -1.02 -0.93 -20.58
N ALA A 161 -1.72 -0.72 -19.46
CA ALA A 161 -1.16 -0.05 -18.30
C ALA A 161 -0.12 -0.90 -17.52
N ARG A 162 -0.06 -2.20 -17.81
CA ARG A 162 0.88 -3.14 -17.19
C ARG A 162 2.30 -2.86 -17.72
N MET A 163 3.23 -2.64 -16.79
CA MET A 163 4.67 -2.37 -17.07
C MET A 163 4.92 -1.10 -17.90
N PRO A 164 4.37 0.04 -17.46
CA PRO A 164 5.26 1.09 -16.91
C PRO A 164 4.72 1.77 -15.63
N LEU A 165 3.49 1.44 -15.20
CA LEU A 165 2.78 2.17 -14.14
C LEU A 165 2.47 1.31 -12.91
N ILE A 166 1.93 0.10 -13.10
CA ILE A 166 1.35 -0.72 -12.02
C ILE A 166 1.64 -2.21 -12.25
N ILE A 167 1.85 -2.96 -11.16
CA ILE A 167 1.93 -4.43 -11.18
C ILE A 167 0.50 -4.97 -11.11
N ILE A 168 0.09 -5.74 -12.12
CA ILE A 168 -1.23 -6.37 -12.14
C ILE A 168 -1.12 -7.81 -11.67
N LYS A 169 -1.85 -8.14 -10.61
CA LYS A 169 -1.96 -9.47 -10.04
C LYS A 169 -3.40 -9.97 -10.15
N GLN A 170 -3.56 -11.24 -10.45
CA GLN A 170 -4.86 -11.88 -10.27
C GLN A 170 -4.98 -12.30 -8.81
N CYS A 171 -6.14 -12.06 -8.19
CA CYS A 171 -6.36 -12.44 -6.80
C CYS A 171 -6.28 -13.97 -6.65
N HIS A 172 -5.35 -14.47 -5.85
CA HIS A 172 -5.26 -15.90 -5.53
C HIS A 172 -6.30 -16.37 -4.48
N GLN A 173 -7.14 -15.47 -3.93
CA GLN A 173 -8.17 -15.81 -2.94
C GLN A 173 -9.45 -16.47 -3.50
N GLN A 174 -9.51 -16.81 -4.79
CA GLN A 174 -10.48 -17.83 -5.25
C GLN A 174 -10.10 -19.27 -4.83
N ARG A 175 -9.12 -19.46 -3.94
CA ARG A 175 -9.09 -20.63 -3.06
C ARG A 175 -9.88 -20.29 -1.81
N VAL A 176 -11.12 -20.78 -1.76
CA VAL A 176 -11.99 -20.79 -0.57
C VAL A 176 -11.14 -21.09 0.66
N LEU A 177 -11.01 -20.10 1.56
CA LEU A 177 -10.44 -20.32 2.88
C LEU A 177 -11.47 -21.12 3.68
N TYR A 178 -11.39 -22.45 3.62
CA TYR A 178 -12.10 -23.29 4.57
C TYR A 178 -11.46 -23.08 5.94
N ILE A 179 -12.02 -22.17 6.74
CA ILE A 179 -11.80 -22.18 8.18
C ILE A 179 -12.56 -23.40 8.70
N LYS A 180 -11.83 -24.50 8.91
CA LYS A 180 -12.32 -25.62 9.70
C LYS A 180 -12.48 -25.11 11.13
N LEU A 181 -13.71 -24.83 11.54
CA LEU A 181 -14.04 -24.79 12.95
C LEU A 181 -14.36 -26.23 13.34
N THR A 182 -13.49 -26.82 14.17
CA THR A 182 -13.34 -28.23 14.57
C THR A 182 -12.43 -29.10 13.70
#